data_AF-A0A075MP56-F1
#
_entry.id   AF-A0A075MP56-F1
#
_cell.length_a   1.000
_cell.length_b   1.000
_cell.length_c   1.000
_cell.angle_alpha   90.00
_cell.angle_beta   90.00
_cell.angle_gamma   90.00
#
_symmetry.space_group_name_H-M   'P 1'
#
loop_
_entity.id
_entity.type
_entity.pdbx_description
1 polymer ?
#
loop_
_entity_poly.entity_id
_entity_poly.type
_entity_poly.pdbx_seq_one_letter_code
_entity_poly.pdbx_strand_id
1 'polypeptide(L)'
;MPNLGKMQVVASVAVVTSILAGYVAVASFSSASQKISASEALLGIPSADAATVDYFLKIDGIEGESTSDRHKGEINIESFSWGASNTGSASAGGGAGAGKVSFQDISFTKVIDKSSPKLMLATATGQHIKQVTLTGEMSGKKGQQFLQIKLTDVLISSYQQGGSSGAVPTDSFSLNFAKIEFTYYPTNPDGSLGAPMTGGWDIKENKKG
;
A
#
# COMPACT_ATOMS: atom_id res chain seq x y z
N MET A 1 6.79 13.94 -60.69
CA MET A 1 6.75 14.21 -59.24
C MET A 1 5.79 13.23 -58.58
N PRO A 2 6.25 12.13 -57.96
CA PRO A 2 5.47 11.32 -57.05
C PRO A 2 5.87 11.59 -55.58
N ASN A 3 4.88 11.53 -54.69
CA ASN A 3 4.93 12.03 -53.31
C ASN A 3 5.50 10.98 -52.34
N LEU A 4 6.42 11.39 -51.46
CA LEU A 4 6.98 10.65 -50.32
C LEU A 4 5.83 10.24 -49.37
N GLY A 5 5.71 9.00 -48.90
CA GLY A 5 6.67 8.34 -48.01
C GLY A 5 6.34 8.64 -46.54
N LYS A 6 5.40 7.90 -45.93
CA LYS A 6 5.26 7.81 -44.47
C LYS A 6 5.51 6.38 -44.02
N MET A 7 6.76 6.16 -43.63
CA MET A 7 7.27 5.01 -42.91
C MET A 7 6.99 5.26 -41.42
N GLN A 8 6.17 4.46 -40.76
CA GLN A 8 6.07 4.47 -39.30
C GLN A 8 6.24 3.05 -38.74
N VAL A 9 7.47 2.83 -38.26
CA VAL A 9 7.88 2.13 -37.03
C VAL A 9 7.16 0.82 -36.71
N VAL A 10 7.79 -0.28 -37.11
CA VAL A 10 7.60 -1.61 -36.53
C VAL A 10 8.27 -1.63 -35.16
N ALA A 11 7.51 -1.68 -34.06
CA ALA A 11 8.05 -1.89 -32.72
C ALA A 11 7.91 -3.37 -32.34
N SER A 12 9.06 -3.98 -32.07
CA SER A 12 9.27 -5.38 -31.73
C SER A 12 8.58 -5.79 -30.43
N VAL A 13 7.86 -6.91 -30.48
CA VAL A 13 7.24 -7.57 -29.32
C VAL A 13 8.31 -8.41 -28.60
N ALA A 14 8.70 -8.00 -27.39
CA ALA A 14 9.52 -8.81 -26.50
C ALA A 14 8.62 -9.77 -25.72
N VAL A 15 8.78 -11.07 -25.99
CA VAL A 15 8.15 -12.18 -25.26
C VAL A 15 8.90 -12.36 -23.95
N VAL A 16 8.23 -12.20 -22.81
CA VAL A 16 8.75 -12.66 -21.51
C VAL A 16 7.78 -13.69 -20.97
N THR A 17 8.20 -14.95 -21.08
CA THR A 17 7.53 -16.14 -20.55
C THR A 17 8.09 -16.49 -19.18
N SER A 18 7.21 -16.71 -18.20
CA SER A 18 7.47 -17.64 -17.10
C SER A 18 6.18 -18.32 -16.68
N ILE A 19 6.24 -19.66 -16.69
CA ILE A 19 5.12 -20.60 -16.61
C ILE A 19 4.93 -21.02 -15.14
N LEU A 20 3.71 -20.93 -14.61
CA LEU A 20 3.15 -22.00 -13.76
C LEU A 20 1.61 -21.92 -13.71
N ALA A 21 0.98 -23.07 -14.00
CA ALA A 21 -0.44 -23.41 -13.82
C ALA A 21 -1.50 -22.59 -14.58
N GLY A 22 -1.63 -22.91 -15.88
CA GLY A 22 -2.95 -23.21 -16.46
C GLY A 22 -3.90 -22.05 -16.73
N TYR A 23 -3.53 -21.09 -17.58
CA TYR A 23 -4.49 -20.30 -18.38
C TYR A 23 -3.82 -19.89 -19.69
N VAL A 24 -4.26 -20.45 -20.83
CA VAL A 24 -3.86 -19.99 -22.16
C VAL A 24 -4.84 -18.91 -22.58
N ALA A 25 -4.47 -17.64 -22.43
CA ALA A 25 -5.17 -16.54 -23.07
C ALA A 25 -4.28 -15.99 -24.18
N VAL A 26 -4.46 -16.50 -25.40
CA VAL A 26 -3.92 -15.87 -26.61
C VAL A 26 -4.89 -14.74 -26.98
N ALA A 27 -4.60 -13.51 -26.57
CA ALA A 27 -5.35 -12.34 -26.98
C ALA A 27 -4.63 -11.65 -28.15
N SER A 28 -5.07 -11.96 -29.38
CA SER A 28 -4.73 -11.18 -30.56
C SER A 28 -5.51 -9.86 -30.52
N PHE A 29 -4.86 -8.75 -30.22
CA PHE A 29 -5.49 -7.43 -30.28
C PHE A 29 -5.54 -6.92 -31.73
N SER A 30 -6.69 -7.11 -32.38
CA SER A 30 -7.06 -6.38 -33.60
C SER A 30 -7.82 -5.13 -33.19
N SER A 31 -7.33 -3.96 -33.60
CA SER A 31 -7.89 -2.65 -33.31
C SER A 31 -9.18 -2.39 -34.08
N ALA A 32 -10.34 -2.51 -33.43
CA ALA A 32 -11.58 -1.84 -33.88
C ALA A 32 -12.61 -1.77 -32.73
N SER A 33 -12.92 -0.54 -32.32
CA SER A 33 -14.09 -0.05 -31.56
C SER A 33 -15.05 -1.08 -30.96
N GLN A 34 -14.92 -1.37 -29.66
CA GLN A 34 -15.96 -2.06 -28.88
C GLN A 34 -16.74 -1.08 -28.02
N LYS A 35 -18.03 -0.92 -28.35
CA LYS A 35 -19.07 -0.54 -27.39
C LYS A 35 -19.18 -1.68 -26.38
N ILE A 36 -18.60 -1.54 -25.19
CA ILE A 36 -18.82 -2.48 -24.08
C ILE A 36 -19.95 -1.89 -23.22
N SER A 37 -21.16 -2.40 -23.44
CA SER A 37 -22.26 -2.29 -22.48
C SER A 37 -21.87 -3.14 -21.27
N ALA A 38 -21.17 -2.54 -20.31
CA ALA A 38 -20.65 -3.24 -19.13
C ALA A 38 -21.71 -3.28 -18.03
N SER A 39 -22.29 -4.47 -17.82
CA SER A 39 -23.04 -4.86 -16.63
C SER A 39 -22.09 -5.09 -15.43
N GLU A 40 -21.20 -4.13 -15.14
CA GLU A 40 -20.21 -4.21 -14.04
C GLU A 40 -20.74 -3.59 -12.74
N ALA A 41 -22.00 -3.88 -12.42
CA ALA A 41 -22.55 -3.61 -11.09
C ALA A 41 -22.54 -4.91 -10.28
N LEU A 42 -21.37 -5.34 -9.77
CA LEU A 42 -21.38 -6.30 -8.64
C LEU A 42 -20.24 -6.20 -7.62
N LEU A 43 -19.19 -5.39 -7.78
CA LEU A 43 -18.21 -5.21 -6.69
C LEU A 43 -17.73 -3.77 -6.44
N GLY A 44 -18.29 -2.76 -7.11
CA GLY A 44 -18.09 -1.36 -6.73
C GLY A 44 -16.65 -0.83 -6.77
N ILE A 45 -15.72 -1.55 -7.41
CA ILE A 45 -14.42 -1.00 -7.80
C ILE A 45 -14.63 -0.18 -9.07
N PRO A 46 -14.41 1.15 -9.05
CA PRO A 46 -14.57 1.98 -10.24
C PRO A 46 -13.62 1.51 -11.34
N SER A 47 -14.16 1.39 -12.55
CA SER A 47 -13.48 1.00 -13.78
C SER A 47 -12.24 1.88 -14.04
N ALA A 48 -11.17 1.23 -14.51
CA ALA A 48 -9.80 1.72 -14.62
C ALA A 48 -9.60 2.86 -15.64
N ASP A 49 -9.98 4.07 -15.24
CA ASP A 49 -9.11 5.22 -15.49
C ASP A 49 -8.13 5.21 -14.31
N ALA A 50 -6.89 4.78 -14.54
CA ALA A 50 -5.97 4.36 -13.47
C ALA A 50 -5.74 5.46 -12.43
N ALA A 51 -6.57 5.48 -11.39
CA ALA A 51 -6.37 6.31 -10.23
C ALA A 51 -5.07 5.84 -9.57
N THR A 52 -4.01 6.64 -9.72
CA THR A 52 -2.78 6.44 -8.96
C THR A 52 -3.11 6.66 -7.49
N VAL A 53 -2.38 5.99 -6.61
CA VAL A 53 -2.56 6.11 -5.16
C VAL A 53 -1.25 6.61 -4.58
N ASP A 54 -1.36 7.63 -3.74
CA ASP A 54 -0.24 8.16 -2.98
C ASP A 54 -0.36 7.68 -1.54
N TYR A 55 0.76 7.19 -0.99
CA TYR A 55 0.87 6.77 0.39
C TYR A 55 1.79 7.70 1.17
N PHE A 56 1.32 8.14 2.33
CA PHE A 56 2.05 9.03 3.22
C PHE A 56 2.16 8.40 4.60
N LEU A 57 3.33 8.52 5.22
CA LEU A 57 3.60 8.01 6.55
C LEU A 57 4.04 9.14 7.47
N LYS A 58 3.20 9.40 8.48
CA LYS A 58 3.52 10.29 9.57
C LYS A 58 4.11 9.50 10.73
N ILE A 59 5.30 9.89 11.18
CA ILE A 59 5.99 9.29 12.32
C ILE A 59 6.29 10.39 13.35
N ASP A 60 5.84 10.23 14.58
CA ASP A 60 6.09 11.23 15.63
C ASP A 60 7.60 11.44 15.85
N GLY A 61 8.07 12.67 15.64
CA GLY A 61 9.48 13.06 15.80
C GLY A 61 10.39 12.79 14.59
N ILE A 62 9.86 12.14 13.54
CA ILE A 62 10.60 11.86 12.31
C ILE A 62 9.87 12.49 11.11
N GLU A 63 10.44 13.57 10.59
CA GLU A 63 9.91 14.26 9.42
C GLU A 63 10.50 13.68 8.12
N GLY A 64 9.66 13.51 7.11
CA GLY A 64 10.02 13.25 5.73
C GLY A 64 9.93 14.49 4.84
N GLU A 65 10.03 14.30 3.53
CA GLU A 65 10.13 15.40 2.54
C GLU A 65 8.87 15.62 1.69
N SER A 66 7.73 15.05 2.06
CA SER A 66 6.51 15.25 1.28
C SER A 66 6.12 16.72 1.18
N THR A 67 5.81 17.16 -0.04
CA THR A 67 5.34 18.52 -0.35
C THR A 67 3.84 18.58 -0.57
N SER A 68 3.12 17.47 -0.38
CA SER A 68 1.66 17.43 -0.49
C SER A 68 1.03 18.35 0.55
N ASP A 69 0.04 19.15 0.15
CA ASP A 69 -0.56 20.19 1.01
C ASP A 69 -1.11 19.61 2.32
N ARG A 70 -1.68 18.40 2.29
CA ARG A 70 -2.23 17.72 3.49
C ARG A 70 -1.22 16.88 4.26
N HIS A 71 -0.12 16.50 3.61
CA HIS A 71 0.88 15.57 4.16
C HIS A 71 2.27 16.21 4.23
N LYS A 72 2.33 17.53 4.38
CA LYS A 72 3.59 18.28 4.34
C LYS A 72 4.54 17.82 5.45
N GLY A 73 5.74 17.42 5.05
CA GLY A 73 6.76 16.92 5.98
C GLY A 73 6.53 15.48 6.45
N GLU A 74 5.54 14.77 5.91
CA GLU A 74 5.41 13.33 6.07
C GLU A 74 6.34 12.60 5.08
N ILE A 75 6.49 11.29 5.26
CA ILE A 75 7.33 10.45 4.42
C ILE A 75 6.48 9.91 3.26
N ASN A 76 6.96 10.04 2.03
CA ASN A 76 6.33 9.40 0.87
C ASN A 76 6.67 7.90 0.88
N ILE A 77 5.66 7.04 0.78
CA ILE A 77 5.80 5.58 0.79
C ILE A 77 5.55 5.04 -0.62
N GLU A 78 6.47 4.20 -1.10
CA GLU A 78 6.34 3.53 -2.39
C GLU A 78 5.52 2.26 -2.27
N SER A 79 5.71 1.52 -1.17
CA SER A 79 4.93 0.30 -0.90
C SER A 79 4.90 -0.01 0.60
N PHE A 80 3.87 -0.75 1.00
CA PHE A 80 3.79 -1.32 2.33
C PHE A 80 3.14 -2.71 2.28
N SER A 81 3.43 -3.54 3.28
CA SER A 81 2.78 -4.84 3.46
C SER A 81 2.61 -5.14 4.94
N TRP A 82 1.52 -5.84 5.26
CA TRP A 82 1.18 -6.23 6.61
C TRP A 82 0.22 -7.41 6.62
N GLY A 83 0.23 -8.20 7.69
CA GLY A 83 -0.69 -9.30 7.88
C GLY A 83 -0.92 -9.65 9.35
N ALA A 84 -2.04 -10.29 9.60
CA ALA A 84 -2.33 -10.98 10.85
C ALA A 84 -2.86 -12.38 10.54
N SER A 85 -2.51 -13.36 11.35
CA SER A 85 -3.02 -14.72 11.22
C SER A 85 -3.60 -15.21 12.55
N ASN A 86 -4.73 -15.92 12.49
CA ASN A 86 -5.28 -16.61 13.64
C ASN A 86 -5.21 -18.12 13.37
N THR A 87 -4.51 -18.85 14.23
CA THR A 87 -4.35 -20.31 14.12
C THR A 87 -5.50 -21.10 14.77
N GLY A 88 -6.59 -20.45 15.14
CA GLY A 88 -7.76 -21.10 15.71
C GLY A 88 -8.36 -22.13 14.75
N SER A 89 -8.41 -23.40 15.16
CA SER A 89 -9.03 -24.47 14.39
C SER A 89 -10.50 -24.65 14.80
N ALA A 90 -11.41 -24.64 13.82
CA ALA A 90 -12.83 -24.94 14.03
C ALA A 90 -13.09 -26.43 14.38
N SER A 91 -12.10 -27.33 14.23
CA SER A 91 -12.24 -28.75 14.54
C SER A 91 -12.12 -29.10 16.02
N ALA A 92 -11.66 -28.17 16.85
CA ALA A 92 -11.61 -28.35 18.31
C ALA A 92 -12.97 -27.96 18.92
N GLY A 93 -13.92 -28.89 18.88
CA GLY A 93 -15.19 -28.74 19.60
C GLY A 93 -14.98 -28.38 21.07
N GLY A 94 -15.86 -27.54 21.63
CA GLY A 94 -15.87 -27.23 23.07
C GLY A 94 -15.00 -26.04 23.50
N GLY A 95 -14.87 -24.99 22.70
CA GLY A 95 -14.28 -23.71 23.15
C GLY A 95 -12.75 -23.71 23.33
N ALA A 96 -12.07 -24.80 23.02
CA ALA A 96 -10.62 -24.95 23.19
C ALA A 96 -9.78 -24.50 21.97
N GLY A 97 -10.42 -24.08 20.88
CA GLY A 97 -9.76 -23.66 19.63
C GLY A 97 -9.46 -22.16 19.52
N ALA A 98 -9.47 -21.40 20.61
CA ALA A 98 -9.21 -19.96 20.58
C ALA A 98 -7.72 -19.67 20.33
N GLY A 99 -7.29 -19.78 19.08
CA GLY A 99 -5.98 -19.31 18.64
C GLY A 99 -5.81 -17.83 19.00
N LYS A 100 -4.66 -17.48 19.57
CA LYS A 100 -4.27 -16.07 19.73
C LYS A 100 -3.86 -15.56 18.34
N VAL A 101 -4.42 -14.42 17.95
CA VAL A 101 -4.01 -13.75 16.70
C VAL A 101 -2.55 -13.34 16.80
N SER A 102 -1.78 -13.64 15.76
CA SER A 102 -0.40 -13.20 15.58
C SER A 102 -0.38 -12.04 14.60
N PHE A 103 0.03 -10.87 15.09
CA PHE A 103 0.23 -9.67 14.26
C PHE A 103 1.68 -9.67 13.76
N GLN A 104 1.85 -9.48 12.44
CA GLN A 104 3.18 -9.30 11.85
C GLN A 104 3.58 -7.82 11.92
N ASP A 105 4.88 -7.55 11.83
CA ASP A 105 5.38 -6.19 11.64
C ASP A 105 4.87 -5.63 10.29
N ILE A 106 4.67 -4.31 10.23
CA ILE A 106 4.34 -3.64 8.98
C ILE A 106 5.65 -3.28 8.29
N SER A 107 5.82 -3.71 7.05
CA SER A 107 7.01 -3.39 6.25
C SER A 107 6.71 -2.29 5.26
N PHE A 108 7.66 -1.37 5.09
CA PHE A 108 7.57 -0.20 4.22
C PHE A 108 8.79 -0.12 3.30
N THR A 109 8.58 0.43 2.11
CA THR A 109 9.65 0.86 1.20
C THR A 109 9.46 2.33 0.85
N LYS A 110 10.56 3.08 0.84
CA LYS A 110 10.62 4.50 0.45
C LYS A 110 11.91 4.81 -0.29
N VAL A 111 11.92 5.89 -1.07
CA VAL A 111 13.16 6.51 -1.55
C VAL A 111 13.87 7.20 -0.38
N ILE A 112 15.21 7.19 -0.36
CA ILE A 112 16.01 7.93 0.63
C ILE A 112 15.57 9.41 0.73
N ASP A 113 15.45 9.93 1.96
CA ASP A 113 15.09 11.32 2.24
C ASP A 113 15.63 11.73 3.62
N LYS A 114 15.35 12.95 4.12
CA LYS A 114 15.81 13.39 5.45
C LYS A 114 15.35 12.51 6.63
N SER A 115 14.34 11.66 6.45
CA SER A 115 13.89 10.75 7.51
C SER A 115 14.82 9.54 7.67
N SER A 116 15.52 9.12 6.61
CA SER A 116 16.40 7.94 6.57
C SER A 116 17.39 7.83 7.74
N PRO A 117 18.22 8.86 8.06
CA PRO A 117 19.14 8.77 9.18
C PRO A 117 18.44 8.67 10.54
N LYS A 118 17.25 9.26 10.69
CA LYS A 118 16.45 9.16 11.92
C LYS A 118 15.81 7.78 12.08
N LEU A 119 15.35 7.18 10.98
CA LEU A 119 14.83 5.81 10.98
C LEU A 119 15.93 4.84 11.39
N MET A 120 17.11 4.93 10.77
CA MET A 120 18.29 4.13 11.12
C MET A 120 18.66 4.30 12.60
N LEU A 121 18.69 5.53 13.11
CA LEU A 121 19.02 5.80 14.51
C LEU A 121 17.98 5.22 15.46
N ALA A 122 16.69 5.40 15.18
CA ALA A 122 15.62 4.86 16.02
C ALA A 122 15.65 3.32 16.07
N THR A 123 16.01 2.65 14.97
CA THR A 123 16.29 1.20 14.95
C THR A 123 17.48 0.86 15.86
N ALA A 124 18.58 1.59 15.77
CA ALA A 124 19.78 1.34 16.57
C ALA A 124 19.58 1.57 18.08
N THR A 125 18.75 2.56 18.44
CA THR A 125 18.48 2.90 19.85
C THR A 125 17.31 2.14 20.45
N GLY A 126 16.49 1.47 19.64
CA GLY A 126 15.22 0.88 20.08
C GLY A 126 14.26 1.94 20.63
N GLN A 127 14.24 3.14 20.02
CA GLN A 127 13.42 4.25 20.52
C GLN A 127 11.93 3.95 20.29
N HIS A 128 11.13 4.03 21.35
CA HIS A 128 9.68 3.97 21.24
C HIS A 128 9.10 5.27 20.67
N ILE A 129 8.31 5.12 19.61
CA ILE A 129 7.58 6.17 18.92
C ILE A 129 6.12 6.09 19.38
N LYS A 130 5.55 7.22 19.82
CA LYS A 130 4.20 7.22 20.40
C LYS A 130 3.14 6.81 19.37
N GLN A 131 3.19 7.41 18.19
CA GLN A 131 2.23 7.15 17.13
C GLN A 131 2.91 7.16 15.75
N VAL A 132 2.43 6.26 14.90
CA VAL A 132 2.68 6.28 13.45
C VAL A 132 1.35 6.21 12.73
N THR A 133 1.19 6.93 11.62
CA THR A 133 -0.05 6.91 10.82
C THR A 133 0.30 6.80 9.34
N LEU A 134 -0.13 5.72 8.71
CA LEU A 134 -0.12 5.53 7.26
C LEU A 134 -1.45 6.01 6.69
N THR A 135 -1.39 6.81 5.64
CA THR A 135 -2.54 7.30 4.89
C THR A 135 -2.41 6.93 3.43
N GLY A 136 -3.51 6.47 2.82
CA GLY A 136 -3.61 6.27 1.38
C GLY A 136 -4.67 7.18 0.76
N GLU A 137 -4.29 7.94 -0.27
CA GLU A 137 -5.16 8.85 -0.99
C GLU A 137 -5.21 8.52 -2.49
N MET A 138 -6.37 8.69 -3.12
CA MET A 138 -6.48 8.61 -4.58
C MET A 138 -5.93 9.89 -5.23
N SER A 139 -4.90 9.79 -6.07
CA SER A 139 -4.35 10.94 -6.79
C SER A 139 -5.39 11.52 -7.76
N GLY A 140 -5.33 12.83 -8.00
CA GLY A 140 -6.18 13.54 -8.98
C GLY A 140 -7.58 13.92 -8.47
N LYS A 141 -8.26 13.09 -7.66
CA LYS A 141 -9.55 13.46 -7.04
C LYS A 141 -9.34 14.16 -5.70
N LYS A 142 -8.86 15.41 -5.69
CA LYS A 142 -8.68 16.24 -4.48
C LYS A 142 -8.02 15.47 -3.29
N GLY A 143 -7.19 14.45 -3.56
CA GLY A 143 -6.75 13.38 -2.65
C GLY A 143 -7.81 12.92 -1.63
N GLN A 144 -8.78 12.15 -2.11
CA GLN A 144 -9.71 11.46 -1.22
C GLN A 144 -8.97 10.37 -0.45
N GLN A 145 -8.82 10.58 0.86
CA GLN A 145 -8.29 9.57 1.77
C GLN A 145 -9.25 8.38 1.85
N PHE A 146 -8.79 7.21 1.40
CA PHE A 146 -9.57 5.97 1.44
C PHE A 146 -9.03 4.98 2.49
N LEU A 147 -7.79 5.16 2.94
CA LEU A 147 -7.11 4.28 3.89
C LEU A 147 -6.44 5.08 4.99
N GLN A 148 -6.57 4.61 6.23
CA GLN A 148 -5.75 5.03 7.36
C GLN A 148 -5.37 3.81 8.21
N ILE A 149 -4.08 3.66 8.53
CA ILE A 149 -3.60 2.71 9.53
C ILE A 149 -2.84 3.49 10.59
N LYS A 150 -3.35 3.49 11.81
CA LYS A 150 -2.73 4.15 12.95
C LYS A 150 -2.16 3.10 13.90
N LEU A 151 -0.90 3.30 14.25
CA LEU A 151 -0.14 2.43 15.14
C LEU A 151 0.23 3.22 16.39
N THR A 152 0.16 2.57 17.55
CA THR A 152 0.51 3.17 18.84
C THR A 152 1.58 2.35 19.54
N ASP A 153 2.51 3.04 20.21
CA ASP A 153 3.68 2.46 20.90
C ASP A 153 4.48 1.58 19.93
N VAL A 154 5.20 2.26 19.04
CA VAL A 154 5.82 1.71 17.84
C VAL A 154 7.34 1.65 18.01
N LEU A 155 7.94 0.56 17.57
CA LEU A 155 9.38 0.40 17.40
C LEU A 155 9.70 0.21 15.93
N ILE A 156 10.81 0.81 15.47
CA ILE A 156 11.37 0.45 14.17
C ILE A 156 12.20 -0.83 14.39
N SER A 157 11.64 -1.96 13.96
CA SER A 157 12.20 -3.29 14.24
C SER A 157 13.33 -3.66 13.28
N SER A 158 13.34 -3.09 12.08
CA SER A 158 14.43 -3.28 11.12
C SER A 158 14.58 -2.08 10.19
N TYR A 159 15.80 -1.86 9.69
CA TYR A 159 16.11 -0.86 8.67
C TYR A 159 17.22 -1.40 7.76
N GLN A 160 17.02 -1.26 6.46
CA GLN A 160 17.93 -1.71 5.40
C GLN A 160 17.91 -0.67 4.29
N GLN A 161 19.08 -0.35 3.75
CA GLN A 161 19.21 0.57 2.63
C GLN A 161 19.89 -0.14 1.46
N GLY A 162 19.29 -0.02 0.29
CA GLY A 162 19.81 -0.56 -0.96
C GLY A 162 20.10 0.55 -1.96
N GLY A 163 21.16 0.40 -2.73
CA GLY A 163 21.51 1.33 -3.79
C GLY A 163 22.35 0.66 -4.86
N SER A 164 22.28 1.20 -6.07
CA SER A 164 23.14 0.79 -7.18
C SER A 164 23.56 2.02 -7.97
N SER A 165 24.69 1.92 -8.69
CA SER A 165 25.17 3.02 -9.53
C SER A 165 24.11 3.38 -10.59
N GLY A 166 23.67 4.64 -10.60
CA GLY A 166 22.68 5.15 -11.56
C GLY A 166 21.22 5.07 -11.09
N ALA A 167 20.94 4.58 -9.88
CA ALA A 167 19.62 4.59 -9.26
C ALA A 167 19.62 5.38 -7.95
N VAL A 168 18.48 5.98 -7.60
CA VAL A 168 18.31 6.61 -6.28
C VAL A 168 18.18 5.50 -5.23
N PRO A 169 18.91 5.58 -4.09
CA PRO A 169 18.79 4.59 -3.03
C PRO A 169 17.38 4.49 -2.45
N THR A 170 17.01 3.28 -2.03
CA THR A 170 15.75 2.99 -1.34
C THR A 170 16.01 2.46 0.06
N ASP A 171 15.13 2.84 0.98
CA ASP A 171 15.08 2.27 2.32
C ASP A 171 13.94 1.26 2.40
N SER A 172 14.20 0.12 3.04
CA SER A 172 13.21 -0.81 3.54
C SER A 172 13.27 -0.82 5.06
N PHE A 173 12.13 -0.73 5.73
CA PHE A 173 12.07 -0.76 7.20
C PHE A 173 10.78 -1.40 7.68
N SER A 174 10.81 -1.94 8.90
CA SER A 174 9.65 -2.59 9.51
C SER A 174 9.29 -1.94 10.85
N LEU A 175 7.99 -1.91 11.15
CA LEU A 175 7.45 -1.37 12.40
C LEU A 175 6.78 -2.47 13.21
N ASN A 176 7.21 -2.62 14.46
CA ASN A 176 6.49 -3.38 15.49
C ASN A 176 5.67 -2.42 16.35
N PHE A 177 4.51 -2.84 16.86
CA PHE A 177 3.56 -1.94 17.52
C PHE A 177 2.73 -2.65 18.59
N ALA A 178 2.24 -1.90 19.57
CA ALA A 178 1.37 -2.44 20.62
C ALA A 178 -0.12 -2.39 20.26
N LYS A 179 -0.56 -1.41 19.47
CA LYS A 179 -1.96 -1.25 19.05
C LYS A 179 -2.06 -0.83 17.59
N ILE A 180 -3.10 -1.31 16.92
CA ILE A 180 -3.43 -0.96 15.53
C ILE A 180 -4.89 -0.56 15.42
N GLU A 181 -5.13 0.55 14.71
CA GLU A 181 -6.44 1.00 14.26
C GLU A 181 -6.41 1.08 12.74
N PHE A 182 -7.32 0.38 12.08
CA PHE A 182 -7.48 0.36 10.63
C PHE A 182 -8.81 1.02 10.28
N THR A 183 -8.75 2.08 9.47
CA THR A 183 -9.93 2.80 8.98
C THR A 183 -9.95 2.77 7.46
N TYR A 184 -11.09 2.36 6.91
CA TYR A 184 -11.39 2.43 5.48
C TYR A 184 -12.53 3.41 5.23
N TYR A 185 -12.38 4.24 4.21
CA TYR A 185 -13.41 5.19 3.78
C TYR A 185 -14.00 4.69 2.45
N PRO A 186 -15.20 4.10 2.45
CA PRO A 186 -15.82 3.61 1.23
C PRO A 186 -16.12 4.78 0.29
N THR A 187 -16.09 4.54 -1.01
CA THR A 187 -16.54 5.53 -2.00
C THR A 187 -18.01 5.28 -2.30
N ASN A 188 -18.84 6.31 -2.16
CA ASN A 188 -20.25 6.28 -2.53
C ASN A 188 -20.42 6.27 -4.06
N PRO A 189 -21.60 5.88 -4.59
CA PRO A 189 -21.85 5.88 -6.03
C PRO A 189 -21.68 7.24 -6.72
N ASP A 190 -21.87 8.35 -5.98
CA ASP A 190 -21.67 9.72 -6.45
C ASP A 190 -20.19 10.16 -6.45
N GLY A 191 -19.27 9.28 -6.04
CA GLY A 191 -17.85 9.54 -5.94
C GLY A 191 -17.42 10.27 -4.66
N SER A 192 -18.34 10.56 -3.72
CA SER A 192 -18.00 11.09 -2.40
C SER A 192 -17.49 9.99 -1.46
N LEU A 193 -16.84 10.38 -0.35
CA LEU A 193 -16.49 9.43 0.71
C LEU A 193 -17.72 9.14 1.58
N GLY A 194 -17.99 7.86 1.81
CA GLY A 194 -18.97 7.38 2.77
C GLY A 194 -18.45 7.41 4.20
N ALA A 195 -19.30 6.96 5.13
CA ALA A 195 -18.94 6.89 6.55
C ALA A 195 -17.74 5.93 6.79
N PRO A 196 -16.77 6.30 7.63
CA PRO A 196 -15.59 5.49 7.86
C PRO A 196 -15.92 4.18 8.59
N MET A 197 -15.32 3.09 8.13
CA MET A 197 -15.36 1.79 8.78
C MET A 197 -14.06 1.59 9.54
N THR A 198 -14.13 1.52 10.87
CA THR A 198 -12.94 1.39 11.73
C THR A 198 -12.98 0.07 12.50
N GLY A 199 -11.85 -0.62 12.51
CA GLY A 199 -11.57 -1.75 13.39
C GLY A 199 -10.20 -1.60 14.03
N GLY A 200 -10.04 -2.07 15.26
CA GLY A 200 -8.77 -1.97 15.97
C GLY A 200 -8.53 -3.11 16.95
N TRP A 201 -7.27 -3.31 17.28
CA TRP A 201 -6.84 -4.32 18.25
C TRP A 201 -5.72 -3.77 19.12
N ASP A 202 -5.85 -4.01 20.42
CA ASP A 202 -4.78 -3.84 21.39
C ASP A 202 -4.07 -5.17 21.55
N ILE A 203 -2.87 -5.29 21.00
CA ILE A 203 -2.07 -6.53 21.02
C ILE A 203 -1.58 -6.79 22.44
N LYS A 204 -1.20 -5.73 23.16
CA LYS A 204 -0.68 -5.81 24.52
C LYS A 204 -1.75 -6.29 25.50
N GLU A 205 -2.97 -5.81 25.35
CA GLU A 205 -4.11 -6.21 26.19
C GLU A 205 -4.93 -7.38 25.61
N ASN A 206 -4.60 -7.81 24.39
CA ASN A 206 -5.28 -8.85 23.63
C ASN A 206 -6.81 -8.65 23.60
N LYS A 207 -7.25 -7.45 23.23
CA LYS A 207 -8.67 -7.07 23.17
C LYS A 207 -8.96 -6.14 22.00
N LYS A 208 -10.24 -6.01 21.66
CA LYS A 208 -10.70 -5.02 20.69
C LYS A 208 -10.34 -3.61 21.16
N GLY A 209 -9.72 -2.85 20.25
CA GLY A 209 -9.37 -1.43 20.41
C GLY A 209 -10.56 -0.52 20.17
#